data_AF-D8L762-F1
#
_entry.id   AF-D8L762-F1
#
_cell.length_a   1.000
_cell.length_b   1.000
_cell.length_c   1.000
_cell.angle_alpha   90.00
_cell.angle_beta   90.00
_cell.angle_gamma   90.00
#
_symmetry.space_group_name_H-M   'P 1'
#
loop_
_entity.id
_entity.type
_entity.pdbx_description
1 polymer ?
#
loop_
_entity_poly.entity_id
_entity_poly.type
_entity_poly.pdbx_seq_one_letter_code
_entity_poly.pdbx_strand_id
1 'polypeptide(L)'
;SSSHVRVGQEEYKKEGIEWEFIDFGMDLQACVDLIEKPLGILSILEEECMFPKASDKSFMEKLYQNHLGKSPNFGKPVGKKVKGEAHFELHHYAGTVPYSITAWLEKNKDPLNETIVELLMHSKEALVQTLFAPAEPAASGGPAKKKKSSA
;
A
#
# COMPACT_ATOMS: atom_id res chain seq x y z
N SER A 1 15.80 -10.82 9.50
CA SER A 1 15.29 -12.09 8.96
C SER A 1 16.24 -12.75 7.95
N SER A 2 16.79 -12.00 6.98
CA SER A 2 17.70 -12.56 5.93
C SER A 2 19.06 -13.10 6.44
N SER A 3 19.55 -12.63 7.59
CA SER A 3 20.87 -13.03 8.12
C SER A 3 20.94 -14.45 8.69
N HIS A 4 19.84 -14.99 9.22
CA HIS A 4 19.84 -16.33 9.85
C HIS A 4 19.83 -17.47 8.81
N VAL A 5 19.15 -17.26 7.68
CA VAL A 5 19.10 -18.24 6.58
C VAL A 5 20.46 -18.36 5.89
N ARG A 6 21.20 -17.24 5.77
CA ARG A 6 22.55 -17.24 5.19
C ARG A 6 23.55 -18.05 6.01
N VAL A 7 23.51 -17.94 7.33
CA VAL A 7 24.41 -18.70 8.23
C VAL A 7 24.16 -20.21 8.11
N GLY A 8 22.89 -20.65 8.05
CA GLY A 8 22.58 -22.07 7.88
C GLY A 8 23.02 -22.63 6.52
N GLN A 9 22.91 -21.85 5.45
CA GLN A 9 23.31 -22.26 4.10
C GLN A 9 24.84 -22.45 3.95
N GLU A 10 25.63 -21.68 4.70
CA GLU A 10 27.09 -21.87 4.76
C GLU A 10 27.49 -23.17 5.44
N GLU A 11 26.72 -23.65 6.44
CA GLU A 11 26.94 -24.96 7.07
C GLU A 11 26.57 -26.13 6.16
N TYR A 12 25.40 -26.11 5.50
CA TYR A 12 24.99 -27.21 4.60
C TYR A 12 25.92 -27.39 3.40
N LYS A 13 26.50 -26.28 2.90
CA LYS A 13 27.50 -26.32 1.80
C LYS A 13 28.86 -26.87 2.27
N LYS A 14 29.18 -26.71 3.56
CA LYS A 14 30.39 -27.24 4.18
C LYS A 14 30.30 -28.75 4.44
N GLU A 15 29.09 -29.27 4.65
CA GLU A 15 28.82 -30.70 4.89
C GLU A 15 28.58 -31.52 3.61
N GLY A 16 28.61 -30.89 2.42
CA GLY A 16 28.53 -31.59 1.14
C GLY A 16 27.15 -32.18 0.81
N ILE A 17 26.10 -31.66 1.45
CA ILE A 17 24.71 -32.09 1.23
C ILE A 17 24.15 -31.32 0.02
N GLU A 18 23.62 -32.05 -0.96
CA GLU A 18 22.93 -31.46 -2.12
C GLU A 18 21.62 -30.82 -1.62
N TRP A 19 21.65 -29.51 -1.43
CA TRP A 19 20.54 -28.72 -0.90
C TRP A 19 20.01 -27.78 -1.97
N GLU A 20 18.74 -27.94 -2.36
CA GLU A 20 18.07 -27.00 -3.26
C GLU A 20 17.87 -25.64 -2.57
N PHE A 21 18.30 -24.57 -3.23
CA PHE A 21 18.23 -23.21 -2.70
C PHE A 21 16.79 -22.71 -2.72
N ILE A 22 16.05 -22.94 -1.64
CA ILE A 22 14.73 -22.35 -1.43
C ILE A 22 14.92 -20.95 -0.84
N ASP A 23 14.76 -19.92 -1.67
CA ASP A 23 14.80 -18.52 -1.24
C ASP A 23 13.45 -18.13 -0.62
N PHE A 24 13.37 -18.24 0.72
CA PHE A 24 12.22 -17.82 1.51
C PHE A 24 11.96 -16.30 1.47
N GLY A 25 12.85 -15.49 0.87
CA GLY A 25 12.71 -14.04 0.76
C GLY A 25 11.88 -13.59 -0.44
N MET A 26 11.84 -14.35 -1.53
CA MET A 26 11.18 -13.94 -2.78
C MET A 26 9.65 -13.86 -2.65
N ASP A 27 9.03 -14.81 -1.93
CA ASP A 27 7.57 -14.85 -1.78
C ASP A 27 7.04 -13.72 -0.87
N LEU A 28 7.85 -13.26 0.09
CA LEU A 28 7.49 -12.12 0.94
C LEU A 28 7.53 -10.81 0.15
N GLN A 29 8.53 -10.64 -0.72
CA GLN A 29 8.69 -9.41 -1.51
C GLN A 29 7.53 -9.21 -2.48
N ALA A 30 7.01 -10.28 -3.11
CA ALA A 30 5.84 -10.19 -3.99
C ALA A 30 4.58 -9.69 -3.27
N CYS A 31 4.39 -10.11 -2.01
CA CYS A 31 3.27 -9.65 -1.19
C CYS A 31 3.44 -8.19 -0.74
N VAL A 32 4.65 -7.78 -0.37
CA VAL A 32 4.97 -6.38 0.00
C VAL A 32 4.78 -5.48 -1.20
N ASP A 33 5.29 -5.89 -2.35
CA ASP A 33 5.17 -5.17 -3.61
C ASP A 33 3.70 -4.96 -4.00
N LEU A 34 2.85 -5.98 -3.81
CA LEU A 34 1.41 -5.88 -4.06
C LEU A 34 0.74 -4.78 -3.21
N ILE A 35 1.23 -4.54 -1.99
CA ILE A 35 0.64 -3.57 -1.06
C ILE A 35 1.18 -2.16 -1.30
N GLU A 36 2.51 -2.02 -1.41
CA GLU A 36 3.21 -0.73 -1.32
C GLU A 36 3.69 -0.15 -2.65
N LYS A 37 3.91 -0.96 -3.69
CA LYS A 37 4.42 -0.42 -4.96
C LYS A 37 3.39 0.49 -5.64
N PRO A 38 3.83 1.36 -6.56
CA PRO A 38 2.92 2.09 -7.44
C PRO A 38 1.96 1.11 -8.13
N LEU A 39 0.66 1.43 -8.14
CA LEU A 39 -0.44 0.54 -8.57
C LEU A 39 -0.72 -0.65 -7.63
N GLY A 40 -0.16 -0.64 -6.42
CA GLY A 40 -0.51 -1.56 -5.35
C GLY A 40 -1.81 -1.16 -4.64
N ILE A 41 -2.19 -1.97 -3.65
CA ILE A 41 -3.47 -1.81 -2.92
C ILE A 41 -3.58 -0.42 -2.28
N LEU A 42 -2.51 0.07 -1.64
CA LEU A 42 -2.53 1.38 -0.97
C LEU A 42 -2.61 2.54 -1.97
N SER A 43 -1.86 2.48 -3.07
CA SER A 43 -1.93 3.53 -4.10
C SER A 43 -3.32 3.64 -4.74
N ILE A 44 -3.97 2.49 -5.02
CA ILE A 44 -5.33 2.48 -5.58
C ILE A 44 -6.33 3.02 -4.55
N LEU A 45 -6.11 2.75 -3.26
CA LEU A 45 -6.95 3.25 -2.17
C LEU A 45 -6.85 4.78 -2.05
N GLU A 46 -5.63 5.32 -2.05
CA GLU A 46 -5.37 6.76 -2.01
C GLU A 46 -6.02 7.47 -3.21
N GLU A 47 -5.85 6.92 -4.41
CA GLU A 47 -6.45 7.47 -5.64
C GLU A 47 -7.98 7.50 -5.55
N GLU A 48 -8.62 6.41 -5.12
CA GLU A 48 -10.07 6.34 -4.92
C GLU A 48 -10.56 7.26 -3.80
N CYS A 49 -9.77 7.51 -2.75
CA CYS A 49 -10.14 8.45 -1.69
C CYS A 49 -10.24 9.90 -2.20
N MET A 50 -9.44 10.28 -3.20
CA MET A 50 -9.52 11.61 -3.82
C MET A 50 -10.77 11.82 -4.68
N PHE A 51 -11.42 10.76 -5.16
CA PHE A 51 -12.60 10.89 -6.01
C PHE A 51 -13.88 11.07 -5.18
N PRO A 52 -14.63 12.19 -5.36
CA PRO A 52 -15.80 12.50 -4.54
C PRO A 52 -16.96 11.50 -4.74
N LYS A 53 -16.98 10.78 -5.88
CA LYS A 53 -18.00 9.77 -6.22
C LYS A 53 -17.50 8.33 -6.14
N ALA A 54 -16.27 8.10 -5.70
CA ALA A 54 -15.77 6.74 -5.49
C ALA A 54 -16.50 6.06 -4.35
N SER A 55 -16.65 4.74 -4.48
CA SER A 55 -17.31 3.85 -3.53
C SER A 55 -16.43 2.62 -3.30
N ASP A 56 -16.66 1.90 -2.20
CA ASP A 56 -15.90 0.66 -1.94
C ASP A 56 -16.03 -0.33 -3.12
N LYS A 57 -17.14 -0.29 -3.86
CA LYS A 57 -17.34 -1.08 -5.08
C LYS A 57 -16.40 -0.67 -6.22
N SER A 58 -16.21 0.63 -6.48
CA SER A 58 -15.29 1.08 -7.54
C SER A 58 -13.84 0.77 -7.17
N PHE A 59 -13.49 0.88 -5.89
CA PHE A 59 -12.21 0.43 -5.37
C PHE A 59 -12.00 -1.07 -5.60
N MET A 60 -13.00 -1.90 -5.27
CA MET A 60 -12.97 -3.35 -5.53
C MET A 60 -12.71 -3.65 -7.00
N GLU A 61 -13.48 -3.05 -7.90
CA GLU A 61 -13.36 -3.28 -9.35
C GLU A 61 -11.94 -2.94 -9.85
N LYS A 62 -11.35 -1.83 -9.39
CA LYS A 62 -9.97 -1.47 -9.70
C LYS A 62 -8.95 -2.49 -9.16
N LEU A 63 -9.11 -2.97 -7.92
CA LEU A 63 -8.23 -4.01 -7.36
C LEU A 63 -8.26 -5.29 -8.20
N TYR A 64 -9.46 -5.75 -8.56
CA TYR A 64 -9.65 -6.93 -9.38
C TYR A 64 -9.02 -6.77 -10.77
N GLN A 65 -9.21 -5.62 -11.41
CA GLN A 65 -8.64 -5.36 -12.74
C GLN A 65 -7.10 -5.31 -12.73
N ASN A 66 -6.51 -4.80 -11.65
CA ASN A 66 -5.06 -4.63 -11.52
C ASN A 66 -4.34 -5.88 -11.02
N HIS A 67 -4.96 -6.72 -10.19
CA HIS A 67 -4.25 -7.80 -9.51
C HIS A 67 -4.80 -9.20 -9.77
N LEU A 68 -6.09 -9.37 -10.12
CA LEU A 68 -6.65 -10.72 -10.31
C LEU A 68 -5.99 -11.39 -11.53
N GLY A 69 -5.38 -12.56 -11.29
CA GLY A 69 -4.69 -13.34 -12.32
C GLY A 69 -3.32 -12.77 -12.75
N LYS A 70 -2.91 -11.63 -12.19
CA LYS A 70 -1.58 -11.03 -12.42
C LYS A 70 -0.67 -11.15 -11.20
N SER A 71 -1.24 -11.06 -10.01
CA SER A 71 -0.51 -11.14 -8.74
C SER A 71 -0.80 -12.49 -8.07
N PRO A 72 0.21 -13.34 -7.81
CA PRO A 72 0.00 -14.66 -7.19
C PRO A 72 -0.52 -14.55 -5.75
N ASN A 73 -0.29 -13.39 -5.09
CA ASN A 73 -0.72 -13.13 -3.73
C ASN A 73 -2.14 -12.55 -3.63
N PHE A 74 -2.88 -12.38 -4.74
CA PHE A 74 -4.23 -11.80 -4.75
C PHE A 74 -5.27 -12.79 -5.30
N GLY A 75 -6.32 -13.06 -4.52
CA GLY A 75 -7.34 -14.06 -4.85
C GLY A 75 -8.77 -13.58 -4.66
N LYS A 76 -9.71 -14.35 -5.20
CA LYS A 76 -11.13 -14.27 -4.84
C LYS A 76 -11.36 -15.04 -3.54
N PRO A 77 -12.15 -14.51 -2.59
CA PRO A 77 -12.35 -15.18 -1.31
C PRO A 77 -13.00 -16.55 -1.51
N VAL A 78 -12.33 -17.62 -1.06
CA VAL A 78 -12.83 -19.00 -1.20
C VAL A 78 -13.45 -19.51 0.11
N GLY A 79 -14.78 -19.65 0.15
CA GLY A 79 -15.47 -20.58 1.05
C GLY A 79 -16.44 -20.00 2.10
N LYS A 80 -17.38 -20.87 2.51
CA LYS A 80 -18.50 -20.65 3.46
C LYS A 80 -18.09 -20.33 4.92
N LYS A 81 -16.80 -20.18 5.22
CA LYS A 81 -16.26 -20.00 6.59
C LYS A 81 -15.82 -18.57 6.91
N VAL A 82 -15.93 -17.64 5.98
CA VAL A 82 -15.75 -16.22 6.30
C VAL A 82 -16.94 -15.79 7.17
N LYS A 83 -16.69 -15.50 8.44
CA LYS A 83 -17.65 -14.78 9.28
C LYS A 83 -17.71 -13.33 8.77
N GLY A 84 -18.53 -13.08 7.75
CA GLY A 84 -18.73 -11.76 7.15
C GLY A 84 -18.53 -11.71 5.64
N GLU A 85 -18.76 -10.54 5.07
CA GLU A 85 -18.60 -10.26 3.64
C GLU A 85 -17.13 -9.97 3.33
N ALA A 86 -16.41 -11.00 2.85
CA ALA A 86 -15.08 -10.81 2.29
C ALA A 86 -15.16 -10.48 0.81
N HIS A 87 -14.32 -9.53 0.39
CA HIS A 87 -14.31 -8.98 -0.95
C HIS A 87 -13.10 -9.45 -1.75
N PHE A 88 -11.94 -9.65 -1.12
CA PHE A 88 -10.74 -10.25 -1.72
C PHE A 88 -9.97 -11.05 -0.67
N GLU A 89 -9.00 -11.85 -1.08
CA GLU A 89 -8.07 -12.52 -0.17
C GLU A 89 -6.62 -12.22 -0.55
N LEU A 90 -5.76 -12.11 0.47
CA LEU A 90 -4.31 -12.05 0.27
C LEU A 90 -3.66 -13.33 0.75
N HIS A 91 -2.75 -13.85 -0.07
CA HIS A 91 -1.88 -14.95 0.28
C HIS A 91 -0.56 -14.38 0.80
N HIS A 92 -0.42 -14.33 2.12
CA HIS A 92 0.82 -13.89 2.78
C HIS A 92 1.52 -15.09 3.44
N TYR A 93 2.76 -14.89 3.91
CA TYR A 93 3.58 -15.98 4.46
C TYR A 93 2.91 -16.75 5.62
N ALA A 94 2.02 -16.09 6.38
CA ALA A 94 1.27 -16.70 7.49
C ALA A 94 -0.02 -17.43 7.06
N GLY A 95 -0.35 -17.47 5.76
CA GLY A 95 -1.55 -18.10 5.21
C GLY A 95 -2.40 -17.18 4.34
N THR A 96 -3.60 -17.63 3.97
CA THR A 96 -4.58 -16.82 3.22
C THR A 96 -5.49 -16.07 4.19
N VAL A 97 -5.57 -14.74 4.06
CA VAL A 97 -6.51 -13.92 4.84
C VAL A 97 -7.56 -13.28 3.93
N PRO A 98 -8.85 -13.51 4.21
CA PRO A 98 -9.93 -12.81 3.54
C PRO A 98 -10.09 -11.40 4.12
N TYR A 99 -10.13 -10.40 3.25
CA TYR A 99 -10.31 -8.98 3.59
C TYR A 99 -11.70 -8.49 3.21
N SER A 100 -12.27 -7.63 4.07
CA SER A 100 -13.48 -6.88 3.79
C SER A 100 -13.14 -5.41 3.61
N ILE A 101 -13.59 -4.82 2.51
CA ILE A 101 -13.34 -3.40 2.14
C ILE A 101 -14.44 -2.45 2.63
N THR A 102 -15.42 -2.96 3.37
CA THR A 102 -16.55 -2.15 3.83
C THR A 102 -16.05 -0.96 4.66
N ALA A 103 -16.46 0.24 4.24
CA ALA A 103 -16.08 1.54 4.80
C ALA A 103 -14.57 1.84 4.75
N TRP A 104 -13.82 1.22 3.82
CA TRP A 104 -12.39 1.55 3.66
C TRP A 104 -12.20 2.96 3.12
N LEU A 105 -12.96 3.37 2.10
CA LEU A 105 -12.84 4.73 1.59
C LEU A 105 -13.25 5.76 2.64
N GLU A 106 -14.31 5.51 3.40
CA GLU A 106 -14.73 6.42 4.47
C GLU A 106 -13.64 6.59 5.55
N LYS A 107 -13.04 5.48 6.00
CA LYS A 107 -11.96 5.49 7.00
C LYS A 107 -10.68 6.17 6.53
N ASN A 108 -10.44 6.22 5.21
CA ASN A 108 -9.21 6.76 4.63
C ASN A 108 -9.40 8.12 3.94
N LYS A 109 -10.65 8.61 3.82
CA LYS A 109 -10.96 9.91 3.19
C LYS A 109 -10.51 11.12 3.99
N ASP A 110 -9.95 10.92 5.20
CA ASP A 110 -9.49 11.95 6.15
C ASP A 110 -10.16 13.31 5.90
N PRO A 111 -11.49 13.42 6.12
CA PRO A 111 -12.23 14.63 5.82
C PRO A 111 -11.88 15.69 6.87
N LEU A 112 -10.69 16.27 6.75
CA LEU A 112 -10.33 17.48 7.45
C LEU A 112 -11.10 18.62 6.79
N ASN A 113 -11.95 19.26 7.58
CA ASN A 113 -12.65 20.45 7.14
C ASN A 113 -11.61 21.56 6.90
N GLU A 114 -11.45 21.96 5.64
CA GLU A 114 -10.48 22.98 5.22
C GLU A 114 -10.64 24.29 6.01
N THR A 115 -11.87 24.68 6.37
CA THR A 115 -12.12 25.88 7.19
C THR A 115 -11.59 25.74 8.62
N ILE A 116 -11.65 24.53 9.20
CA ILE A 116 -11.10 24.27 10.54
C ILE A 116 -9.58 24.24 10.48
N VAL A 117 -9.00 23.64 9.44
CA VAL A 117 -7.55 23.64 9.22
C VAL A 117 -7.04 25.08 9.06
N GLU A 118 -7.71 25.91 8.25
CA GLU A 118 -7.36 27.32 8.07
C GLU A 118 -7.49 28.12 9.38
N LEU A 119 -8.50 27.85 10.19
CA LEU A 119 -8.65 28.48 11.52
C LEU A 119 -7.49 28.09 12.46
N LEU A 120 -7.11 26.80 12.48
CA LEU A 120 -6.05 26.29 13.34
C LEU A 120 -4.66 26.78 12.89
N MET A 121 -4.44 26.97 11.59
CA MET A 121 -3.25 27.64 11.04
C MET A 121 -3.08 29.06 11.59
N HIS A 122 -4.19 29.78 11.84
CA HIS A 122 -4.19 31.14 12.39
C HIS A 122 -4.49 31.19 13.90
N SER A 123 -4.37 30.06 14.60
CA SER A 123 -4.57 30.00 16.05
C SER A 123 -3.63 30.96 16.79
N LYS A 124 -4.05 31.48 17.95
CA LYS A 124 -3.19 32.32 18.80
C LYS A 124 -2.12 31.51 19.57
N GLU A 125 -2.28 30.19 19.62
CA GLU A 125 -1.35 29.26 20.27
C GLU A 125 -0.26 28.80 19.29
N ALA A 126 1.00 29.12 19.59
CA ALA A 126 2.13 28.82 18.71
C ALA A 126 2.33 27.32 18.44
N LEU A 127 2.00 26.46 19.41
CA LEU A 127 2.05 25.00 19.24
C LEU A 127 1.05 24.53 18.17
N VAL A 128 -0.17 25.07 18.19
CA VAL A 128 -1.22 24.71 17.25
C VAL A 128 -0.85 25.17 15.83
N GLN A 129 -0.31 26.38 15.69
CA GLN A 129 0.20 26.86 14.39
C GLN A 129 1.29 25.95 13.82
N THR A 130 2.17 25.42 14.67
CA THR A 130 3.27 24.52 14.25
C THR A 130 2.72 23.18 13.78
N LEU A 131 1.70 22.63 14.46
CA LEU A 131 1.09 21.35 14.12
C LEU A 131 0.30 21.39 12.81
N PHE A 132 -0.32 22.54 12.50
CA PHE A 132 -1.14 22.74 11.30
C PHE A 132 -0.44 23.59 10.24
N ALA A 133 0.88 23.77 10.35
CA ALA A 133 1.65 24.48 9.33
C ALA A 133 1.46 23.81 7.96
N PRO A 134 1.35 24.60 6.87
CA PRO A 134 1.18 24.04 5.54
C PRO A 134 2.39 23.14 5.23
N ALA A 135 2.12 21.90 4.82
CA ALA A 135 3.18 20.96 4.46
C ALA A 135 4.08 21.59 3.39
N GLU A 136 5.39 21.61 3.62
CA GLU A 136 6.36 21.99 2.60
C GLU A 136 6.10 21.13 1.35
N PRO A 137 6.05 21.71 0.14
CA PRO A 137 5.81 20.93 -1.06
C PRO A 137 6.88 19.85 -1.15
N ALA A 138 6.47 18.59 -0.96
CA ALA A 138 7.34 17.45 -1.23
C ALA A 138 7.91 17.67 -2.63
N ALA A 139 9.24 17.74 -2.73
CA ALA A 139 9.95 17.99 -3.96
C ALA A 139 9.59 16.90 -4.98
N SER A 140 8.55 17.15 -5.78
CA SER A 140 8.21 16.37 -6.94
C SER A 140 9.38 16.49 -7.90
N GLY A 141 10.15 15.41 -8.03
CA GLY A 141 11.33 15.28 -8.88
C GLY A 141 11.00 15.28 -10.38
N GLY A 142 10.30 16.29 -10.87
CA GLY A 142 10.07 16.52 -12.29
C GLY A 142 11.10 17.51 -12.86
N PRO A 143 11.76 17.21 -14.00
CA PRO A 143 12.78 18.10 -14.54
C PRO A 143 12.17 19.40 -15.03
N ALA A 144 12.61 20.52 -14.43
CA ALA A 144 12.24 21.86 -14.85
C ALA A 144 12.64 22.12 -16.31
N LYS A 145 11.66 22.13 -17.22
CA LYS A 145 11.86 22.65 -18.58
C LYS A 145 12.14 24.16 -18.50
N LYS A 146 13.41 24.53 -18.64
CA LYS A 146 13.85 25.91 -18.91
C LYS A 146 13.14 26.42 -20.18
N LYS A 147 12.18 27.35 -20.01
CA LYS A 147 11.72 28.22 -21.10
C LYS A 147 12.88 29.14 -21.49
N LYS A 148 13.47 28.93 -22.68
CA LYS A 148 14.31 29.94 -23.34
C LYS A 148 13.39 31.04 -23.88
N SER A 149 13.54 32.25 -23.35
CA SER A 149 13.07 33.48 -23.99
C SER A 149 14.04 33.84 -25.11
N SER A 150 13.55 33.91 -26.35
CA SER A 150 14.25 34.55 -27.47
C SER A 150 13.74 35.98 -27.60
N ALA A 151 14.68 36.92 -27.55
CA ALA A 151 14.56 38.26 -28.12
C ALA A 151 14.69 38.18 -29.65
#